data_AF-A0A5P1RBN0-F1
#
_entry.id   AF-A0A5P1RBN0-F1
#
_cell.length_a   1.000
_cell.length_b   1.000
_cell.length_c   1.000
_cell.angle_alpha   90.00
_cell.angle_beta   90.00
_cell.angle_gamma   90.00
#
_symmetry.space_group_name_H-M   'P 1'
#
loop_
_entity.id
_entity.type
_entity.pdbx_description
1 polymer ?
#
loop_
_entity_poly.entity_id
_entity_poly.type
_entity_poly.pdbx_seq_one_letter_code
_entity_poly.pdbx_strand_id
1 'polypeptide(L)' 'MSTANFQAFSAQRSVFKIREVDENSWWVYRYEIGFHGVQAPIPRVVFFARDKQKAQAWIDVQIADQA' A
#
# COMPACT_ATOMS: atom_id res chain seq x y z
N MET A 1 25.43 -16.01 -27.47
CA MET A 1 25.39 -14.91 -26.48
C MET A 1 24.03 -14.97 -25.81
N SER A 2 23.96 -15.39 -24.54
CA SER A 2 22.70 -15.55 -23.82
C SER A 2 22.32 -14.21 -23.20
N THR A 3 21.23 -13.60 -23.68
CA THR A 3 20.68 -12.36 -23.12
C THR A 3 20.01 -12.71 -21.79
N ALA A 4 20.68 -12.44 -20.68
CA ALA A 4 20.07 -12.57 -19.37
C ALA A 4 18.93 -11.55 -19.28
N ASN A 5 17.68 -12.03 -19.35
CA ASN A 5 16.50 -11.23 -19.06
C ASN A 5 16.53 -10.89 -17.57
N PHE A 6 16.91 -9.65 -17.24
CA PHE A 6 16.84 -9.12 -15.89
C PHE A 6 15.37 -8.86 -15.58
N GLN A 7 14.70 -9.85 -14.97
CA GLN A 7 13.35 -9.67 -14.46
C GLN A 7 13.46 -8.71 -13.27
N ALA A 8 13.17 -7.44 -13.51
CA ALA A 8 13.18 -6.43 -12.46
C ALA A 8 12.21 -6.86 -11.37
N PHE A 9 12.75 -7.18 -10.19
CA PHE A 9 11.95 -7.45 -9.01
C PHE A 9 11.14 -6.19 -8.73
N SER A 10 9.85 -6.18 -9.09
CA SER A 10 8.93 -5.10 -8.77
C SER A 10 8.55 -5.24 -7.30
N ALA A 11 9.50 -4.96 -6.40
CA ALA A 11 9.23 -4.88 -4.97
C ALA A 11 8.04 -3.95 -4.78
N GLN A 12 7.02 -4.40 -4.01
CA GLN A 12 5.90 -3.56 -3.61
C GLN A 12 6.44 -2.21 -3.15
N ARG A 13 6.25 -1.17 -3.97
CA ARG A 13 6.82 0.16 -3.70
C ARG A 13 5.98 0.94 -2.70
N SER A 14 5.01 0.31 -2.04
CA SER A 14 4.20 1.00 -1.05
C SER A 14 3.65 0.09 0.02
N VAL A 15 3.46 0.67 1.21
CA VAL A 15 2.85 0.04 2.37
C VAL A 15 1.52 0.74 2.67
N PHE A 16 0.52 -0.02 3.07
CA PHE A 16 -0.76 0.51 3.52
C PHE A 16 -0.87 0.41 5.05
N LYS A 17 -1.43 1.43 5.70
CA LYS A 17 -1.75 1.41 7.13
C LYS A 17 -3.17 1.91 7.36
N ILE A 18 -3.93 1.19 8.16
CA ILE A 18 -5.28 1.59 8.58
C ILE A 18 -5.17 2.38 9.89
N ARG A 19 -5.89 3.49 9.99
CA ARG A 19 -6.05 4.25 11.24
C ARG A 19 -7.49 4.71 11.42
N GLU A 20 -8.00 4.55 12.64
CA GLU A 20 -9.25 5.17 13.07
C GLU A 20 -8.98 6.65 13.35
N VAL A 21 -9.76 7.52 12.71
CA VAL A 21 -9.64 8.99 12.82
C VAL A 21 -10.77 9.56 13.67
N ASP A 22 -11.92 8.88 13.70
CA ASP A 22 -13.09 9.18 14.51
C ASP A 22 -13.98 7.92 14.61
N GLU A 23 -15.06 7.99 15.38
CA GLU A 23 -16.03 6.90 15.50
C GLU A 23 -16.55 6.49 14.11
N ASN A 24 -16.44 5.20 13.79
CA ASN A 24 -16.80 4.66 12.47
C ASN A 24 -16.11 5.40 11.31
N SER A 25 -14.87 5.85 11.49
CA SER A 25 -14.10 6.57 10.48
C SER A 25 -12.71 5.96 10.36
N TRP A 26 -12.56 5.01 9.44
CA TRP A 26 -11.35 4.25 9.20
C TRP A 26 -10.69 4.67 7.89
N TRP A 27 -9.49 5.22 8.00
CA TRP A 27 -8.74 5.76 6.86
C TRP A 27 -7.58 4.84 6.52
N VAL A 28 -7.37 4.58 5.24
CA VAL A 28 -6.20 3.86 4.72
C VAL A 28 -5.19 4.87 4.21
N TYR A 29 -4.01 4.82 4.80
CA TYR A 29 -2.86 5.62 4.42
C TYR A 29 -1.92 4.77 3.57
N ARG A 30 -1.56 5.29 2.40
CA ARG A 30 -0.51 4.73 1.54
C ARG A 30 0.79 5.48 1.78
N TYR A 31 1.84 4.72 2.03
CA TYR A 31 3.20 5.20 2.13
C TYR A 31 3.98 4.66 0.94
N GLU A 32 4.55 5.53 0.12
CA GLU A 32 5.48 5.12 -0.92
C GLU A 32 6.81 4.70 -0.28
N ILE A 33 7.48 3.72 -0.84
CA ILE A 33 8.84 3.30 -0.53
C ILE A 33 9.72 3.90 -1.63
N GLY A 34 10.58 4.84 -1.24
CA GLY A 34 11.51 5.51 -2.13
C GLY A 34 12.61 4.58 -2.64
N PHE A 35 13.43 5.10 -3.56
CA PHE A 35 14.50 4.36 -4.25
C PHE A 35 15.49 3.64 -3.31
N HIS A 36 15.67 4.15 -2.09
CA HIS A 36 16.55 3.56 -1.07
C HIS A 36 15.84 2.64 -0.07
N GLY A 37 14.61 2.20 -0.36
CA GLY A 37 13.82 1.39 0.59
C GLY A 37 13.26 2.18 1.78
N VAL A 38 13.45 3.50 1.79
CA VAL A 38 12.97 4.38 2.86
C VAL A 38 11.52 4.76 2.59
N GLN A 39 10.67 4.57 3.59
CA GLN A 39 9.28 5.00 3.56
C GLN A 39 9.20 6.52 3.43
N ALA A 40 8.43 7.02 2.48
CA ALA A 40 8.18 8.45 2.31
C ALA A 40 7.56 9.04 3.59
N PRO A 41 8.01 10.23 4.02
CA PRO A 41 7.58 10.82 5.30
C PRO A 41 6.12 11.27 5.28
N ILE A 42 5.58 11.57 4.10
CA ILE A 42 4.22 12.09 3.93
C ILE A 42 3.33 10.99 3.35
N PRO A 43 2.42 10.40 4.15
CA PRO A 43 1.42 9.47 3.62
C PRO A 43 0.32 10.19 2.86
N ARG A 44 -0.37 9.44 1.99
CA ARG A 44 -1.60 9.88 1.33
C ARG A 44 -2.77 9.03 1.80
N VAL A 45 -3.92 9.64 2.02
CA VAL A 45 -5.17 8.90 2.25
C VAL A 45 -5.65 8.40 0.90
N VAL A 46 -5.89 7.11 0.79
CA VAL A 46 -6.27 6.45 -0.47
C VAL A 46 -7.63 5.77 -0.39
N PHE A 47 -8.12 5.50 0.82
CA PHE A 47 -9.42 4.90 1.02
C PHE A 47 -10.01 5.30 2.38
N PHE A 48 -11.33 5.29 2.45
CA PHE A 48 -12.12 5.54 3.64
C PHE A 48 -13.21 4.48 3.76
N ALA A 49 -13.41 3.97 4.96
CA ALA A 49 -14.53 3.12 5.30
C ALA A 49 -15.11 3.47 6.66
N ARG A 50 -16.39 3.11 6.85
CA ARG A 50 -17.04 3.23 8.15
C ARG A 50 -16.74 2.08 9.10
N ASP A 51 -16.14 1.02 8.60
CA ASP A 51 -15.73 -0.12 9.39
C ASP A 51 -14.31 -0.57 9.02
N LYS A 52 -13.61 -1.12 10.00
CA LYS A 52 -12.23 -1.58 9.83
C LYS A 52 -12.10 -2.73 8.85
N GLN A 53 -13.11 -3.61 8.77
CA GLN A 53 -13.07 -4.81 7.94
C GLN A 53 -13.10 -4.47 6.45
N LYS A 54 -13.86 -3.46 6.03
CA LYS A 54 -13.87 -2.93 4.66
C LYS A 54 -12.57 -2.22 4.32
N ALA A 55 -11.99 -1.45 5.26
CA ALA A 55 -10.66 -0.88 5.05
C ALA A 55 -9.60 -1.97 4.84
N GLN A 56 -9.68 -3.08 5.60
CA GLN A 56 -8.78 -4.22 5.44
C GLN A 56 -9.03 -4.96 4.12
N ALA A 57 -10.27 -5.29 3.81
CA ALA A 57 -10.63 -5.97 2.56
C ALA A 57 -10.16 -5.19 1.33
N TRP A 58 -10.23 -3.85 1.39
CA TRP A 58 -9.67 -3.00 0.33
C TRP A 58 -8.16 -3.16 0.19
N ILE A 59 -7.40 -3.19 1.29
CA ILE A 59 -5.94 -3.45 1.26
C ILE A 59 -5.65 -4.82 0.64
N ASP A 60 -6.40 -5.86 1.03
CA ASP A 60 -6.18 -7.22 0.55
C ASP A 60 -6.35 -7.30 -0.98
N VAL A 61 -7.35 -6.61 -1.54
CA VAL A 61 -7.54 -6.46 -2.99
C VAL A 61 -6.36 -5.73 -3.63
N GLN A 62 -5.89 -4.62 -3.05
CA GLN A 62 -4.74 -3.88 -3.60
C GLN A 62 -3.45 -4.71 -3.60
N ILE A 63 -3.25 -5.56 -2.60
CA ILE A 63 -2.09 -6.46 -2.55
C ILE A 63 -2.22 -7.55 -3.63
N ALA A 64 -3.41 -8.12 -3.81
CA ALA A 64 -3.67 -9.13 -4.83
C ALA A 64 -3.50 -8.58 -6.25
N ASP A 65 -3.95 -7.35 -6.52
CA ASP A 65 -3.79 -6.68 -7.82
C ASP A 65 -2.32 -6.32 -8.15
N GLN A 66 -1.44 -6.30 -7.14
CA GLN A 66 -0.01 -5.99 -7.29
C GLN A 66 0.88 -7.23 -7.36
N ALA A 67 0.33 -8.43 -7.18
CA ALA A 67 1.03 -9.71 -7.21
C ALA A 67 1.03 -10.32 -8.61
#